data_AF-A0A2V7UDQ3-F1
#
_entry.id   AF-A0A2V7UDQ3-F1
#
_cell.length_a   1.000
_cell.length_b   1.000
_cell.length_c   1.000
_cell.angle_alpha   90.00
_cell.angle_beta   90.00
_cell.angle_gamma   90.00
#
_symmetry.space_group_name_H-M   'P 1'
#
loop_
_entity.id
_entity.type
_entity.pdbx_description
1 polymer ?
#
loop_
_entity_poly.entity_id
_entity_poly.type
_entity_poly.pdbx_seq_one_letter_code
_entity_poly.pdbx_strand_id
1 'polypeptide(L)'
;MTRPGAVGGLLVALPLALWIAGCGGEERNKRQQAVANITSDTAVLEEASSAANAVIRNNMDCDTVNAALPEANHKLDEAAGKIRTPAGKATLESIRAQVKAVAQNCPPGDVVRQQPPPP
;
A
#
# COMPACT_ATOMS: atom_id res chain seq x y z
N MET A 1 -3.03 73.39 15.59
CA MET A 1 -4.07 72.45 16.06
C MET A 1 -3.34 71.36 16.84
N THR A 2 -3.09 71.55 18.14
CA THR A 2 -3.88 71.17 19.35
C THR A 2 -3.26 69.96 20.06
N ARG A 3 -2.66 70.19 21.24
CA ARG A 3 -2.42 69.22 22.36
C ARG A 3 -3.80 68.84 22.99
N PRO A 4 -3.96 68.00 24.06
CA PRO A 4 -3.10 67.05 24.81
C PRO A 4 -3.75 65.63 24.88
N GLY A 5 -3.09 64.53 25.31
CA GLY A 5 -2.85 64.09 26.69
C GLY A 5 -3.92 63.11 27.23
N ALA A 6 -3.53 61.90 27.66
CA ALA A 6 -4.16 61.14 28.76
C ALA A 6 -3.36 59.86 29.05
N VAL A 7 -2.76 59.83 30.23
CA VAL A 7 -2.12 58.69 30.90
C VAL A 7 -3.15 58.05 31.83
N GLY A 8 -3.11 56.74 32.02
CA GLY A 8 -3.87 56.02 33.06
C GLY A 8 -5.13 55.35 32.52
N GLY A 9 -5.48 54.12 32.88
CA GLY A 9 -4.95 53.18 33.85
C GLY A 9 -5.72 51.87 33.66
N LEU A 10 -5.09 50.74 34.00
CA LEU A 10 -5.53 49.87 35.08
C LEU A 10 -6.55 48.78 34.66
N LEU A 11 -6.03 47.55 34.56
CA LEU A 11 -6.66 46.27 34.92
C LEU A 11 -8.19 46.14 34.75
N VAL A 12 -8.61 45.41 33.71
CA VAL A 12 -9.72 44.46 33.83
C VAL A 12 -9.36 43.19 33.05
N ALA A 13 -9.02 42.16 33.80
CA ALA A 13 -9.13 40.77 33.35
C ALA A 13 -10.58 40.49 32.96
N LEU A 14 -10.85 39.93 31.79
CA LEU A 14 -11.99 39.02 31.68
C LEU A 14 -11.71 37.88 30.66
N PRO A 15 -11.75 36.62 31.12
CA PRO A 15 -11.48 35.42 30.33
C PRO A 15 -12.77 34.87 29.75
N LEU A 16 -12.86 34.59 28.44
CA LEU A 16 -13.93 33.80 27.76
C LEU A 16 -13.62 33.91 26.26
N ALA A 17 -13.09 32.91 25.57
CA ALA A 17 -13.68 31.61 25.26
C ALA A 17 -12.54 30.76 24.65
N LEU A 18 -12.08 29.64 25.18
CA LEU A 18 -12.79 28.39 25.49
C LEU A 18 -13.76 27.91 24.40
N TRP A 19 -13.42 28.05 23.12
CA TRP A 19 -14.18 27.44 22.02
C TRP A 19 -13.29 26.96 20.87
N ILE A 20 -12.30 26.08 21.13
CA ILE A 20 -11.87 25.10 20.10
C ILE A 20 -11.46 23.77 20.74
N ALA A 21 -12.15 23.35 21.81
CA ALA A 21 -12.10 21.95 22.25
C ALA A 21 -13.20 21.18 21.49
N GLY A 22 -13.02 21.01 20.18
CA GLY A 22 -14.08 20.48 19.33
C GLY A 22 -13.67 20.06 17.92
N CYS A 23 -12.39 19.74 17.68
CA CYS A 23 -11.96 19.13 16.41
C CYS A 23 -11.13 17.85 16.60
N GLY A 24 -11.12 17.25 17.79
CA GLY A 24 -10.37 16.01 18.04
C GLY A 24 -11.09 14.72 17.60
N GLY A 25 -12.39 14.79 17.29
CA GLY A 25 -13.19 13.63 16.89
C GLY A 25 -12.95 13.18 15.45
N GLU A 26 -12.78 14.15 14.53
CA GLU A 26 -12.59 13.85 13.11
C GLU A 26 -11.21 13.27 12.82
N GLU A 27 -10.17 13.71 13.56
CA GLU A 27 -8.82 13.16 13.44
C GLU A 27 -8.71 11.73 14.00
N ARG A 28 -9.39 11.41 15.10
CA ARG A 28 -9.43 10.04 15.64
C ARG A 28 -10.13 9.09 14.68
N ASN A 29 -11.22 9.51 14.06
CA ASN A 29 -11.94 8.71 13.08
C ASN A 29 -11.08 8.46 11.82
N LYS A 30 -10.42 9.50 11.29
CA LYS A 30 -9.47 9.37 10.16
C LYS A 30 -8.28 8.46 10.49
N ARG A 31 -7.70 8.55 11.70
CA ARG A 31 -6.63 7.66 12.15
C ARG A 31 -7.11 6.21 12.29
N GLN A 32 -8.27 5.98 12.87
CA GLN A 32 -8.85 4.63 12.99
C GLN A 32 -9.14 4.02 11.63
N GLN A 33 -9.66 4.81 10.69
CA GLN A 33 -9.91 4.37 9.32
C GLN A 33 -8.60 4.09 8.56
N ALA A 34 -7.56 4.92 8.77
CA ALA A 34 -6.23 4.68 8.22
C ALA A 34 -5.61 3.37 8.75
N VAL A 35 -5.70 3.12 10.06
CA VAL A 35 -5.22 1.86 10.67
C VAL A 35 -6.02 0.66 10.15
N ALA A 36 -7.34 0.77 10.06
CA ALA A 36 -8.19 -0.30 9.52
C ALA A 36 -7.86 -0.61 8.05
N ASN A 37 -7.60 0.40 7.22
CA ASN A 37 -7.16 0.22 5.84
C ASN A 37 -5.78 -0.44 5.77
N ILE A 38 -4.83 -0.07 6.65
CA ILE A 38 -3.51 -0.71 6.70
C ILE A 38 -3.63 -2.19 7.09
N THR A 39 -4.39 -2.51 8.14
CA THR A 39 -4.59 -3.91 8.57
C THR A 39 -5.28 -4.74 7.49
N SER A 40 -6.29 -4.17 6.83
CA SER A 40 -6.95 -4.81 5.69
C SER A 40 -5.99 -5.06 4.54
N ASP A 41 -5.16 -4.08 4.20
CA ASP A 41 -4.15 -4.20 3.14
C ASP A 41 -3.11 -5.27 3.49
N THR A 42 -2.67 -5.37 4.75
CA THR A 42 -1.72 -6.40 5.20
C THR A 42 -2.28 -7.80 5.01
N ALA A 43 -3.54 -8.05 5.39
CA ALA A 43 -4.16 -9.36 5.22
C ALA A 43 -4.28 -9.76 3.73
N VAL A 44 -4.64 -8.79 2.88
CA VAL A 44 -4.71 -8.99 1.42
C VAL A 44 -3.32 -9.26 0.83
N LEU A 45 -2.30 -8.53 1.30
CA LEU A 45 -0.91 -8.73 0.88
C LEU A 45 -0.37 -10.07 1.32
N GLU A 46 -0.70 -10.55 2.52
CA GLU A 46 -0.29 -11.89 2.97
C GLU A 46 -0.86 -12.98 2.04
N GLU A 47 -2.14 -12.92 1.70
CA GLU A 47 -2.76 -13.88 0.79
C GLU A 47 -2.11 -13.86 -0.59
N ALA A 48 -1.87 -12.67 -1.14
CA ALA A 48 -1.19 -12.50 -2.42
C ALA A 48 0.28 -12.97 -2.37
N SER A 49 0.97 -12.73 -1.26
CA SER A 49 2.35 -13.16 -1.04
C SER A 49 2.47 -14.67 -0.96
N SER A 50 1.48 -15.36 -0.39
CA SER A 50 1.43 -16.82 -0.31
C SER A 50 1.40 -17.44 -1.72
N ALA A 51 0.54 -16.92 -2.60
CA ALA A 51 0.46 -17.38 -3.99
C ALA A 51 1.75 -17.05 -4.77
N ALA A 52 2.32 -15.86 -4.55
CA ALA A 52 3.61 -15.49 -5.15
C ALA A 52 4.78 -16.36 -4.64
N ASN A 53 4.74 -16.78 -3.38
CA ASN A 53 5.78 -17.63 -2.77
C ASN A 53 5.82 -19.02 -3.40
N ALA A 54 4.69 -19.55 -3.88
CA ALA A 54 4.67 -20.78 -4.67
C ALA A 54 5.46 -20.65 -5.98
N VAL A 55 5.40 -19.49 -6.65
CA VAL A 55 6.21 -19.20 -7.84
C VAL A 55 7.68 -18.98 -7.48
N ILE A 56 7.95 -18.18 -6.44
CA ILE A 56 9.31 -17.79 -6.06
C ILE A 56 10.11 -19.00 -5.54
N ARG A 57 9.51 -19.90 -4.75
CA ARG A 57 10.20 -21.08 -4.22
C ARG A 57 10.52 -22.13 -5.27
N ASN A 58 9.69 -22.20 -6.31
CA ASN A 58 9.89 -23.13 -7.41
C ASN A 58 10.61 -22.47 -8.59
N ASN A 59 11.33 -21.36 -8.39
CA ASN A 59 11.97 -20.61 -9.48
C ASN A 59 12.98 -21.41 -10.33
N MET A 60 13.39 -22.60 -9.89
CA MET A 60 14.24 -23.55 -10.63
C MET A 60 13.45 -24.63 -11.37
N ASP A 61 12.15 -24.76 -11.10
CA ASP A 61 11.21 -25.69 -11.73
C ASP A 61 10.18 -24.90 -12.57
N CYS A 62 10.53 -24.72 -13.84
CA CYS A 62 9.72 -23.93 -14.75
C CYS A 62 8.36 -24.55 -15.08
N ASP A 63 8.18 -25.86 -14.95
CA ASP A 63 6.88 -26.50 -15.13
C ASP A 63 5.95 -26.13 -13.98
N THR A 64 6.44 -26.22 -12.74
CA THR A 64 5.70 -25.81 -11.55
C THR A 64 5.40 -24.30 -11.54
N VAL A 65 6.37 -23.47 -11.95
CA VAL A 65 6.18 -22.02 -12.10
C VAL A 65 5.11 -21.71 -13.13
N ASN A 66 5.17 -22.30 -14.32
CA ASN A 66 4.19 -22.05 -15.39
C ASN A 66 2.79 -22.50 -14.99
N ALA A 67 2.66 -23.58 -14.20
CA ALA A 67 1.38 -24.02 -13.65
C ALA A 67 0.83 -23.07 -12.57
N ALA A 68 1.69 -22.52 -11.71
CA ALA A 68 1.29 -21.65 -10.60
C ALA A 68 1.13 -20.16 -11.00
N LEU A 69 1.76 -19.73 -12.09
CA LEU A 69 1.75 -18.33 -12.56
C LEU A 69 0.36 -17.75 -12.82
N PRO A 70 -0.59 -18.45 -13.47
CA PRO A 70 -1.93 -17.92 -13.71
C PRO A 70 -2.68 -17.62 -12.42
N GLU A 71 -2.61 -18.55 -11.45
CA GLU A 71 -3.25 -18.38 -10.15
C GLU A 71 -2.59 -17.27 -9.34
N ALA A 72 -1.25 -17.21 -9.33
CA ALA A 72 -0.51 -16.14 -8.66
C ALA A 72 -0.85 -14.76 -9.24
N ASN A 73 -0.93 -14.62 -10.56
CA ASN A 73 -1.33 -13.36 -11.21
C ASN A 73 -2.77 -12.99 -10.87
N HIS A 74 -3.70 -13.94 -10.91
CA HIS A 74 -5.09 -13.69 -10.52
C HIS A 74 -5.22 -13.19 -9.08
N LYS A 75 -4.52 -13.83 -8.13
CA LYS A 75 -4.49 -13.40 -6.73
C LYS A 75 -3.86 -12.02 -6.56
N LEU A 76 -2.81 -11.70 -7.32
CA LEU A 76 -2.20 -10.36 -7.32
C LEU A 76 -3.15 -9.29 -7.89
N ASP A 77 -3.93 -9.60 -8.93
CA ASP A 77 -4.93 -8.67 -9.48
C ASP A 77 -6.14 -8.49 -8.55
N GLU A 78 -6.62 -9.55 -7.91
CA GLU A 78 -7.62 -9.44 -6.84
C GLU A 78 -7.12 -8.55 -5.69
N ALA A 79 -5.86 -8.73 -5.28
CA ALA A 79 -5.25 -7.91 -4.25
C ALA A 79 -5.16 -6.44 -4.68
N ALA A 80 -4.86 -6.15 -5.95
CA ALA A 80 -4.82 -4.78 -6.47
C ALA A 80 -6.17 -4.05 -6.33
N GLY A 81 -7.29 -4.77 -6.48
CA GLY A 81 -8.64 -4.24 -6.30
C GLY A 81 -9.05 -4.03 -4.84
N LYS A 82 -8.40 -4.73 -3.90
CA LYS A 82 -8.73 -4.69 -2.46
C LYS A 82 -7.83 -3.73 -1.67
N ILE A 83 -6.59 -3.50 -2.11
CA ILE A 83 -5.63 -2.62 -1.43
C ILE A 83 -6.03 -1.14 -1.57
N ARG A 84 -6.08 -0.44 -0.43
CA ARG A 84 -6.54 0.95 -0.34
C ARG A 84 -5.42 1.95 -0.13
N THR A 85 -4.33 1.55 0.51
CA THR A 85 -3.22 2.44 0.86
C THR A 85 -2.16 2.48 -0.25
N PRO A 86 -1.46 3.62 -0.41
CA PRO A 86 -0.36 3.73 -1.36
C PRO A 86 0.81 2.81 -1.00
N ALA A 87 1.07 2.61 0.30
CA ALA A 87 2.09 1.69 0.79
C ALA A 87 1.77 0.25 0.37
N GLY A 88 0.52 -0.20 0.57
CA GLY A 88 0.12 -1.54 0.15
C GLY A 88 0.24 -1.75 -1.36
N LYS A 89 -0.07 -0.72 -2.17
CA LYS A 89 0.08 -0.80 -3.64
C LYS A 89 1.55 -0.96 -4.03
N ALA A 90 2.45 -0.20 -3.40
CA ALA A 90 3.89 -0.32 -3.64
C ALA A 90 4.42 -1.72 -3.28
N THR A 91 3.96 -2.29 -2.16
CA THR A 91 4.30 -3.67 -1.79
C THR A 91 3.78 -4.68 -2.80
N LEU A 92 2.53 -4.55 -3.24
CA LEU A 92 1.95 -5.43 -4.25
C LEU A 92 2.71 -5.37 -5.58
N GLU A 93 3.10 -4.18 -6.03
CA GLU A 93 3.92 -4.03 -7.25
C GLU A 93 5.28 -4.71 -7.11
N SER A 94 5.92 -4.60 -5.94
CA SER A 94 7.18 -5.31 -5.68
C SER A 94 7.02 -6.84 -5.76
N ILE A 95 5.93 -7.39 -5.22
CA ILE A 95 5.65 -8.83 -5.31
C ILE A 95 5.40 -9.23 -6.77
N ARG A 96 4.61 -8.45 -7.51
CA ARG A 96 4.33 -8.68 -8.93
C ARG A 96 5.61 -8.63 -9.77
N ALA A 97 6.52 -7.71 -9.48
CA ALA A 97 7.81 -7.64 -10.16
C ALA A 97 8.67 -8.89 -9.93
N GLN A 98 8.68 -9.43 -8.71
CA GLN A 98 9.38 -10.68 -8.40
C GLN A 98 8.79 -11.87 -9.15
N VAL A 99 7.46 -12.00 -9.16
CA VAL A 99 6.77 -13.07 -9.91
C VAL A 99 7.07 -12.97 -11.42
N LYS A 100 7.06 -11.74 -11.98
CA LYS A 100 7.45 -11.51 -13.38
C LYS A 100 8.90 -11.86 -13.67
N ALA A 101 9.83 -11.53 -12.78
CA ALA A 101 11.24 -11.87 -12.95
C ALA A 101 11.44 -13.39 -12.99
N VAL A 102 10.74 -14.14 -12.13
CA VAL A 102 10.75 -15.61 -12.15
C VAL A 102 10.13 -16.14 -13.45
N ALA A 103 9.00 -15.57 -13.88
CA ALA A 103 8.38 -15.94 -15.17
C ALA A 103 9.27 -15.66 -16.38
N GLN A 104 10.08 -14.59 -16.35
CA GLN A 104 11.03 -14.29 -17.43
C GLN A 104 12.18 -15.30 -17.50
N ASN A 105 12.59 -15.84 -16.35
CA ASN A 105 13.60 -16.89 -16.29
C ASN A 105 13.05 -18.27 -16.70
N CYS A 106 11.73 -18.45 -16.62
CA CYS A 106 11.02 -19.66 -17.01
C CYS A 106 10.14 -19.40 -18.23
N PRO A 107 10.70 -19.45 -19.47
CA PRO A 107 9.91 -19.24 -20.67
C PRO A 107 8.70 -20.20 -20.70
N PRO A 108 7.55 -19.75 -21.25
CA PRO A 108 6.41 -20.64 -21.42
C PRO A 108 6.84 -21.89 -22.20
N GLY A 109 6.36 -23.07 -21.80
CA GLY A 109 6.80 -24.35 -22.38
C GLY A 109 6.73 -24.43 -23.91
N ASP A 110 5.89 -23.58 -24.54
CA ASP A 110 5.79 -23.44 -25.99
C ASP A 110 7.02 -22.78 -26.64
N VAL A 111 7.76 -21.91 -25.94
CA VAL A 111 8.94 -21.22 -26.48
C VAL A 111 10.18 -22.11 -26.44
N VAL A 112 10.31 -22.97 -25.42
CA VAL A 112 11.44 -23.92 -25.29
C VAL A 112 11.39 -24.99 -26.38
N ARG A 113 10.19 -25.44 -26.77
CA ARG A 113 10.04 -26.44 -27.85
C ARG A 113 10.41 -25.92 -29.24
N GLN A 114 10.45 -24.60 -29.44
CA GLN A 114 10.73 -23.99 -30.75
C GLN A 114 12.19 -23.61 -30.97
N GLN A 115 13.07 -23.82 -30.00
CA GLN A 115 14.48 -23.47 -30.16
C GLN A 115 15.23 -24.63 -30.84
N PRO A 116 15.66 -24.51 -32.11
CA PRO A 116 16.47 -25.53 -32.74
C PRO A 116 17.81 -25.69 -31.98
N PRO A 117 18.40 -26.90 -31.95
CA PRO A 117 19.66 -27.13 -31.26
C PRO A 117 20.76 -26.23 -31.85
N PRO A 118 21.72 -25.75 -31.03
CA PRO A 118 22.84 -24.95 -31.52
C PRO A 118 23.69 -25.77 -32.51
N PRO A 119 24.33 -25.09 -33.50
CA PRO A 119 25.11 -25.73 -34.57
C PRO A 119 26.37 -26.44 -34.08
#